data_AF-A0A969IAU5-F1
#
_entry.id   AF-A0A969IAU5-F1
#
_cell.length_a   1.000
_cell.length_b   1.000
_cell.length_c   1.000
_cell.angle_alpha   90.00
_cell.angle_beta   90.00
_cell.angle_gamma   90.00
#
_symmetry.space_group_name_H-M   'P 1'
#
loop_
_entity.id
_entity.type
_entity.pdbx_description
1 polymer ?
#
loop_
_entity_poly.entity_id
_entity_poly.type
_entity_poly.pdbx_seq_one_letter_code
_entity_poly.pdbx_strand_id
1 'polypeptide(L)'
;MPRHTVRLHVDGVLKGEGTGSLALGDPRNVLDWVVNRLTRGGVGLEKGQIFSTGTCTGVVTLEKGQTAVGDFGTLGKVEVRFE
;
A
#
# COMPACT_ATOMS: atom_id res chain seq x y z
N MET A 1 5.51 1.99 10.25
CA MET A 1 4.79 3.25 10.55
C MET A 1 3.32 2.94 10.80
N PRO A 2 2.98 2.38 11.98
CA PRO A 2 1.70 1.71 12.16
C PRO A 2 0.54 2.70 12.33
N ARG A 3 0.83 3.90 12.81
CA ARG A 3 -0.15 4.99 13.02
C ARG A 3 -0.21 6.00 11.87
N HIS A 4 0.56 5.79 10.80
CA HIS A 4 0.58 6.72 9.67
C HIS A 4 -0.71 6.60 8.87
N THR A 5 -1.47 7.67 8.79
CA THR A 5 -2.76 7.70 8.08
C THR A 5 -2.58 7.68 6.58
N VAL A 6 -3.42 6.89 5.91
CA VAL A 6 -3.51 6.82 4.45
C VAL A 6 -4.97 6.97 4.04
N ARG A 7 -5.23 7.77 3.01
CA ARG A 7 -6.58 7.98 2.47
C ARG A 7 -6.62 7.71 0.98
N LEU A 8 -7.69 7.11 0.52
CA LEU A 8 -7.95 6.85 -0.89
C LEU A 8 -9.18 7.64 -1.32
N HIS A 9 -9.00 8.52 -2.31
CA HIS A 9 -10.09 9.26 -2.94
C HIS A 9 -10.31 8.73 -4.35
N VAL A 10 -11.56 8.66 -4.79
CA VAL A 10 -11.96 8.39 -6.18
C VAL A 10 -12.84 9.53 -6.64
N ASP A 11 -12.42 10.21 -7.71
CA ASP A 11 -13.06 11.42 -8.24
C ASP A 11 -13.30 12.47 -7.14
N GLY A 12 -12.32 12.62 -6.24
CA GLY A 12 -12.37 13.53 -5.09
C GLY A 12 -13.17 13.04 -3.89
N VAL A 13 -13.88 11.91 -3.99
CA VAL A 13 -14.68 11.34 -2.90
C VAL A 13 -13.85 10.35 -2.09
N LEU A 14 -13.81 10.50 -0.76
CA LEU A 14 -13.15 9.54 0.13
C LEU A 14 -13.82 8.16 0.02
N LYS A 15 -13.06 7.14 -0.41
CA LYS A 15 -13.51 5.75 -0.55
C LYS A 15 -12.83 4.78 0.41
N GLY A 16 -11.68 5.15 0.96
CA GLY A 16 -11.00 4.35 1.96
C GLY A 16 -10.12 5.20 2.86
N GLU A 17 -10.06 4.85 4.14
CA GLU A 17 -9.17 5.47 5.12
C GLU A 17 -8.67 4.39 6.06
N GLY A 18 -7.40 4.50 6.43
CA GLY A 18 -6.78 3.59 7.37
C GLY A 18 -5.41 4.06 7.79
N THR A 19 -4.64 3.15 8.34
CA THR A 19 -3.27 3.42 8.74
C THR A 19 -2.36 2.29 8.31
N GLY A 20 -1.05 2.50 8.38
CA GLY A 20 -0.05 1.46 8.12
C GLY A 20 -0.26 0.19 8.96
N SER A 21 -0.98 0.24 10.09
CA SER A 21 -1.29 -0.94 10.89
C SER A 21 -2.13 -2.00 10.19
N LEU A 22 -2.85 -1.65 9.12
CA LEU A 22 -3.56 -2.65 8.31
C LEU A 22 -2.60 -3.60 7.57
N ALA A 23 -1.35 -3.20 7.37
CA ALA A 23 -0.30 -4.07 6.84
C ALA A 23 0.37 -4.85 7.98
N LEU A 24 -0.24 -5.95 8.43
CA LEU A 24 0.28 -6.83 9.49
C LEU A 24 0.71 -6.10 10.78
N GLY A 25 -0.05 -5.11 11.21
CA GLY A 25 0.25 -4.29 12.39
C GLY A 25 1.30 -3.20 12.16
N ASP A 26 2.22 -3.39 11.21
CA ASP A 26 3.18 -2.39 10.71
C ASP A 26 3.72 -2.85 9.35
N PRO A 27 3.83 -1.99 8.31
CA PRO A 27 4.34 -2.40 6.99
C PRO A 27 5.71 -3.09 7.03
N ARG A 28 6.55 -2.81 8.04
CA ARG A 28 7.86 -3.47 8.24
C ARG A 28 7.73 -4.95 8.61
N ASN A 29 6.66 -5.32 9.31
CA ASN A 29 6.39 -6.73 9.64
C ASN A 29 6.13 -7.56 8.38
N VAL A 30 5.61 -6.93 7.31
CA VAL A 30 5.43 -7.59 6.01
C VAL A 30 6.78 -7.90 5.37
N LEU A 31 7.74 -6.98 5.45
CA LEU A 31 9.12 -7.23 4.99
C LEU A 31 9.74 -8.43 5.72
N ASP A 32 9.67 -8.41 7.06
CA ASP A 32 10.23 -9.49 7.89
C ASP A 32 9.60 -10.84 7.54
N TRP A 33 8.28 -10.87 7.33
CA TRP A 33 7.58 -12.08 6.91
C TRP A 33 8.04 -12.57 5.53
N VAL A 34 8.11 -11.66 4.53
CA VAL A 34 8.53 -12.01 3.16
C VAL A 34 9.95 -12.57 3.15
N VAL A 35 10.90 -11.88 3.78
CA VAL A 35 12.31 -12.30 3.82
C VAL A 35 12.45 -13.67 4.48
N ASN A 36 11.81 -13.88 5.63
CA ASN A 36 11.85 -15.16 6.33
C ASN A 36 11.19 -16.28 5.52
N ARG A 37 10.12 -15.98 4.79
CA ARG A 37 9.42 -16.96 3.94
C ARG A 37 10.25 -17.35 2.72
N LEU A 38 10.83 -16.39 2.01
CA LEU A 38 11.64 -16.62 0.81
C LEU A 38 12.94 -17.37 1.15
N THR A 39 13.59 -17.00 2.24
CA THR A 39 14.88 -17.62 2.64
C THR A 39 14.71 -19.11 2.95
N ARG A 40 13.56 -19.54 3.50
CA ARG A 40 13.26 -20.97 3.72
C ARG A 40 13.17 -21.77 2.41
N GLY A 41 12.91 -21.12 1.29
CA GLY A 41 12.91 -21.69 -0.06
C GLY A 41 14.25 -21.52 -0.80
N GLY A 42 15.28 -20.98 -0.15
CA GLY A 42 16.58 -20.72 -0.78
C GLY A 42 16.59 -19.47 -1.68
N VAL A 43 15.57 -18.63 -1.62
CA VAL A 43 15.45 -17.40 -2.41
C VAL A 43 15.69 -16.18 -1.52
N GLY A 44 16.55 -15.27 -1.97
CA GLY A 44 16.78 -13.97 -1.32
C GLY A 44 16.07 -12.83 -2.05
N LEU A 45 15.97 -11.68 -1.39
CA LEU A 45 15.67 -10.42 -2.08
C LEU A 45 16.95 -9.85 -2.68
N GLU A 46 16.84 -9.25 -3.85
CA GLU A 46 17.96 -8.61 -4.53
C GLU A 46 17.97 -7.10 -4.28
N LYS A 47 19.17 -6.52 -4.32
CA LYS A 47 19.34 -5.07 -4.20
C LYS A 47 18.57 -4.36 -5.30
N GLY A 48 17.75 -3.38 -4.91
CA GLY A 48 16.96 -2.58 -5.84
C GLY A 48 15.59 -3.16 -6.17
N GLN A 49 15.24 -4.34 -5.66
CA GLN A 49 13.89 -4.86 -5.77
C GLN A 49 12.90 -4.00 -4.99
N ILE A 50 11.72 -3.80 -5.59
CA ILE A 50 10.57 -3.15 -4.98
C ILE A 50 9.52 -4.23 -4.72
N PHE A 51 8.96 -4.25 -3.52
CA PHE A 51 7.85 -5.13 -3.17
C PHE A 51 6.75 -4.32 -2.48
N SER A 52 5.51 -4.80 -2.57
CA SER A 52 4.36 -4.17 -1.92
C SER A 52 4.12 -4.78 -0.55
N THR A 53 3.90 -3.94 0.46
CA THR A 53 3.54 -4.37 1.83
C THR A 53 2.03 -4.61 1.99
N GLY A 54 1.27 -4.67 0.89
CA GLY A 54 -0.19 -4.76 0.91
C GLY A 54 -0.88 -3.40 1.03
N THR A 55 -2.16 -3.41 1.40
CA THR A 55 -3.00 -2.20 1.43
C THR A 55 -3.10 -1.57 2.82
N CYS A 56 -3.15 -0.24 2.87
CA CYS A 56 -3.39 0.55 4.08
C CYS A 56 -4.81 1.14 4.16
N THR A 57 -5.69 0.87 3.18
CA THR A 57 -7.05 1.45 3.08
C THR A 57 -8.11 0.44 2.64
N GLY A 58 -7.74 -0.82 2.42
CA GLY A 58 -8.59 -1.82 1.77
C GLY A 58 -8.49 -1.75 0.23
N VAL A 59 -9.48 -2.32 -0.45
CA VAL A 59 -9.55 -2.38 -1.92
C VAL A 59 -10.88 -1.78 -2.36
N VAL A 60 -10.84 -0.97 -3.41
CA VAL A 60 -12.03 -0.35 -4.01
C VAL A 60 -12.09 -0.71 -5.49
N THR A 61 -13.30 -0.91 -6.01
CA THR A 61 -13.53 -1.09 -7.44
C THR A 61 -13.49 0.27 -8.13
N LEU A 62 -12.91 0.31 -9.33
CA LEU A 62 -12.79 1.49 -10.16
C LEU A 62 -13.40 1.21 -11.53
N GLU A 63 -14.05 2.22 -12.09
CA GLU A 63 -14.63 2.22 -13.43
C GLU A 63 -13.76 3.04 -14.40
N LYS A 64 -13.97 2.81 -15.69
CA LYS A 64 -13.34 3.60 -16.75
C LYS A 64 -13.69 5.08 -16.61
N GLY A 65 -12.69 5.94 -16.76
CA GLY A 65 -12.79 7.39 -16.64
C GLY A 65 -12.55 7.94 -15.23
N GLN A 66 -12.50 7.08 -14.21
CA GLN A 66 -12.30 7.50 -12.82
C GLN A 66 -10.84 7.81 -12.50
N THR A 67 -10.62 8.72 -11.56
CA THR A 67 -9.29 9.07 -11.04
C THR A 67 -9.17 8.68 -9.58
N ALA A 68 -8.15 7.89 -9.24
CA ALA A 68 -7.87 7.47 -7.87
C ALA A 68 -6.64 8.22 -7.32
N VAL A 69 -6.75 8.74 -6.10
CA VAL A 69 -5.68 9.45 -5.40
C VAL A 69 -5.43 8.78 -4.04
N GLY A 70 -4.28 8.15 -3.90
CA GLY A 70 -3.75 7.68 -2.62
C GLY A 70 -2.96 8.81 -1.93
N ASP A 71 -3.51 9.35 -0.85
CA ASP A 71 -2.89 10.39 -0.03
C ASP A 71 -2.22 9.75 1.20
N PHE A 72 -0.88 9.81 1.23
CA PHE A 72 -0.04 9.30 2.30
C PHE A 72 0.47 10.44 3.20
N GLY A 73 -0.23 11.58 3.25
CA GLY A 73 0.11 12.72 4.09
C GLY A 73 1.50 13.27 3.79
N THR A 74 2.38 13.27 4.79
CA THR A 74 3.75 13.81 4.68
C THR A 74 4.65 13.01 3.72
N LEU A 75 4.28 11.77 3.37
CA LEU A 75 5.01 10.97 2.38
C LEU A 75 4.64 11.32 0.93
N GLY A 76 3.62 12.16 0.73
CA GLY A 76 3.15 12.60 -0.57
C GLY A 76 1.89 11.89 -1.03
N LYS A 77 1.57 12.08 -2.32
CA LYS A 77 0.37 11.52 -2.95
C LYS A 77 0.75 10.76 -4.22
N VAL A 78 -0.04 9.74 -4.53
CA VAL A 78 0.03 8.97 -5.77
C VAL A 78 -1.32 9.08 -6.46
N GLU A 79 -1.33 9.41 -7.74
CA GLU A 79 -2.54 9.59 -8.54
C GLU A 79 -2.48 8.73 -9.80
N VAL A 80 -3.62 8.16 -10.17
CA VAL A 80 -3.79 7.43 -11.43
C VAL A 80 -5.20 7.65 -11.98
N ARG A 81 -5.30 7.87 -13.28
CA ARG A 81 -6.55 7.93 -14.03
C ARG A 81 -6.72 6.65 -14.84
N PHE A 82 -7.89 6.04 -14.78
CA PHE A 82 -8.21 4.81 -15.51
C PHE A 82 -8.92 5.17 -16.81
N GLU A 83 -8.39 4.76 -17.96
CA GLU A 83 -8.88 5.11 -19.30
C GLU A 83 -9.41 3.92 -20.10
#